data_AF-A0A954RUX7-F1
#
_entry.id   AF-A0A954RUX7-F1
#
_cell.length_a   1.000
_cell.length_b   1.000
_cell.length_c   1.000
_cell.angle_alpha   90.00
_cell.angle_beta   90.00
_cell.angle_gamma   90.00
#
_symmetry.space_group_name_H-M   'P 1'
#
loop_
_entity.id
_entity.type
_entity.pdbx_description
1 polymer ?
#
loop_
_entity_poly.entity_id
_entity_poly.type
_entity_poly.pdbx_seq_one_letter_code
_entity_poly.pdbx_strand_id
1 'polypeptide(L)'
;LLYRWGNPWAYKSGTLDDKQLYDQHDVRWIPPGLPGAGDLTAFNNGAGRGYSSIIEITPPIKADGTYTLGDDDRYGPSELSWEYAAESKPEFFSSFISGATRLPNGNTFICEGATGRFFEVNSRGDIVWQHINIYGGELDQDGRPNDPVRAAEQLFKEEKKSFVENNALFRATKIMLDDPAIAKRSLEPLAEQPIPFSSLVEAELDKLKAAAATAAPEETPADTDAEPATDAQNKTSSSDNAESTTEQSTDEPGK
;
A
#
# COMPACT_ATOMS: atom_id res chain seq x y z
N LEU A 1 14.59 13.19 19.49
CA LEU A 1 14.03 11.93 18.94
C LEU A 1 14.07 10.88 20.06
N LEU A 2 12.94 10.28 20.43
CA LEU A 2 12.83 9.42 21.63
C LEU A 2 12.89 7.92 21.34
N TYR A 3 12.41 7.51 20.16
CA TYR A 3 12.34 6.13 19.70
C TYR A 3 12.40 6.14 18.17
N ARG A 4 13.09 5.17 17.59
CA ARG A 4 13.18 4.97 16.13
C ARG A 4 13.21 3.47 15.87
N TRP A 5 12.45 3.02 14.87
CA TRP A 5 12.29 1.60 14.58
C TRP A 5 11.98 1.38 13.10
N GLY A 6 12.28 0.18 12.58
CA GLY A 6 11.84 -0.27 11.26
C GLY A 6 12.77 0.04 10.08
N ASN A 7 13.74 0.95 10.20
CA ASN A 7 14.80 1.12 9.21
C ASN A 7 16.14 1.47 9.88
N PRO A 8 16.86 0.48 10.43
CA PRO A 8 18.17 0.68 11.07
C PRO A 8 19.17 1.44 10.21
N TRP A 9 19.23 1.11 8.93
CA TRP A 9 20.18 1.69 8.00
C TRP A 9 20.09 3.23 7.94
N ALA A 10 18.86 3.77 8.01
CA ALA A 10 18.63 5.22 8.00
C ALA A 10 19.25 5.96 9.19
N TYR A 11 19.69 5.24 10.23
CA TYR A 11 20.36 5.79 11.38
C TYR A 11 21.72 5.17 11.69
N LYS A 12 22.42 4.67 10.65
CA LYS A 12 23.78 4.12 10.73
C LYS A 12 23.89 2.90 11.67
N SER A 13 22.82 2.12 11.77
CA SER A 13 22.82 0.83 12.45
C SER A 13 22.28 -0.25 11.49
N GLY A 14 22.65 -1.51 11.68
CA GLY A 14 22.22 -2.61 10.80
C GLY A 14 22.60 -2.43 9.32
N THR A 15 21.92 -3.17 8.44
CA THR A 15 22.07 -3.14 6.98
C THR A 15 20.74 -2.82 6.29
N LEU A 16 20.74 -2.73 4.96
CA LEU A 16 19.50 -2.61 4.18
C LEU A 16 18.54 -3.80 4.38
N ASP A 17 19.07 -4.97 4.74
CA ASP A 17 18.29 -6.19 4.97
C ASP A 17 17.53 -6.15 6.31
N ASP A 18 17.96 -5.31 7.25
CA ASP A 18 17.26 -5.10 8.54
C ASP A 18 16.02 -4.18 8.41
N LYS A 19 15.71 -3.70 7.19
CA LYS A 19 14.57 -2.81 6.94
C LYS A 19 13.25 -3.58 7.06
N GLN A 20 12.40 -3.17 7.99
CA GLN A 20 11.05 -3.72 8.18
C GLN A 20 9.96 -2.81 7.61
N LEU A 21 10.18 -1.49 7.62
CA LEU A 21 9.22 -0.49 7.15
C LEU A 21 9.56 0.03 5.76
N TYR A 22 8.56 0.04 4.88
CA TYR A 22 8.66 0.42 3.47
C TYR A 22 7.59 1.48 3.17
N ASP A 23 7.89 2.73 3.55
CA ASP A 23 7.04 3.92 3.41
C ASP A 23 5.73 3.84 4.21
N GLN A 24 5.86 3.62 5.52
CA GLN A 24 4.71 3.49 6.42
C GLN A 24 3.88 4.77 6.56
N HIS A 25 2.58 4.57 6.73
CA HIS A 25 1.61 5.62 7.06
C HIS A 25 0.88 5.32 8.37
N ASP A 26 0.36 6.39 8.96
CA ASP A 26 -0.67 6.32 9.99
C ASP A 26 -0.31 5.46 11.21
N VAL A 27 0.91 5.67 11.73
CA VAL A 27 1.36 5.05 12.98
C VAL A 27 0.50 5.54 14.14
N ARG A 28 -0.10 4.62 14.90
CA ARG A 28 -1.00 4.95 16.02
C ARG A 28 -0.78 4.03 17.20
N TRP A 29 -0.94 4.59 18.40
CA TRP A 29 -1.12 3.79 19.61
C TRP A 29 -2.48 3.10 19.59
N ILE A 30 -2.51 1.84 20.00
CA ILE A 30 -3.75 1.18 20.38
C ILE A 30 -4.14 1.72 21.77
N PRO A 31 -5.28 2.43 21.89
CA PRO A 31 -5.68 3.04 23.16
C PRO A 31 -6.07 2.00 24.21
N PRO A 32 -6.03 2.38 25.51
CA PRO A 32 -6.53 1.55 26.59
C PRO A 32 -7.94 1.04 26.34
N GLY A 33 -8.20 -0.22 26.69
CA GLY A 33 -9.51 -0.87 26.52
C GLY A 33 -9.71 -1.58 25.19
N LEU A 34 -8.75 -1.50 24.25
CA LEU A 34 -8.75 -2.30 23.01
C LEU A 34 -7.74 -3.46 23.09
N PRO A 35 -7.95 -4.55 22.33
CA PRO A 35 -6.95 -5.62 22.21
C PRO A 35 -5.64 -5.08 21.63
N GLY A 36 -4.51 -5.38 22.29
CA GLY A 36 -3.21 -4.79 21.94
C GLY A 36 -2.95 -3.41 22.55
N ALA A 37 -3.76 -2.95 23.52
CA ALA A 37 -3.55 -1.65 24.16
C ALA A 37 -2.09 -1.43 24.63
N GLY A 38 -1.51 -0.31 24.21
CA GLY A 38 -0.10 0.01 24.43
C GLY A 38 0.84 -0.38 23.28
N ASP A 39 0.38 -1.17 22.31
CA ASP A 39 1.12 -1.42 21.08
C ASP A 39 0.91 -0.29 20.06
N LEU A 40 1.76 -0.28 19.04
CA LEU A 40 1.68 0.61 17.88
C LEU A 40 1.24 -0.17 16.65
N THR A 41 0.20 0.29 15.97
CA THR A 41 -0.16 -0.18 14.63
C THR A 41 0.40 0.75 13.57
N ALA A 42 0.81 0.22 12.42
CA ALA A 42 1.20 1.01 11.25
C ALA A 42 0.72 0.36 9.95
N PHE A 43 0.35 1.18 8.97
CA PHE A 43 0.14 0.73 7.61
C PHE A 43 1.49 0.75 6.88
N ASN A 44 2.04 -0.39 6.53
CA ASN A 44 3.31 -0.53 5.82
C ASN A 44 3.03 -0.65 4.31
N ASN A 45 3.18 0.45 3.57
CA ASN A 45 2.76 0.51 2.16
C ASN A 45 3.50 -0.46 1.25
N GLY A 46 4.76 -0.79 1.56
CA GLY A 46 5.52 -1.79 0.82
C GLY A 46 6.25 -1.24 -0.39
N ALA A 47 6.75 0.00 -0.34
CA ALA A 47 7.56 0.59 -1.41
C ALA A 47 8.70 -0.37 -1.83
N GLY A 48 8.73 -0.74 -3.12
CA GLY A 48 9.68 -1.71 -3.68
C GLY A 48 9.38 -3.19 -3.38
N ARG A 49 8.50 -3.48 -2.41
CA ARG A 49 8.03 -4.84 -2.05
C ARG A 49 6.85 -5.30 -2.91
N GLY A 50 6.03 -4.36 -3.38
CA GLY A 50 4.85 -4.64 -4.22
C GLY A 50 3.64 -5.19 -3.47
N TYR A 51 3.60 -5.08 -2.14
CA TYR A 51 2.44 -5.44 -1.31
C TYR A 51 2.47 -4.69 0.01
N SER A 52 1.28 -4.34 0.51
CA SER A 52 1.13 -3.68 1.80
C SER A 52 0.92 -4.68 2.93
N SER A 53 1.23 -4.26 4.16
CA SER A 53 0.84 -4.99 5.36
C SER A 53 0.41 -4.03 6.47
N ILE A 54 -0.43 -4.50 7.39
CA ILE A 54 -0.65 -3.84 8.67
C ILE A 54 0.23 -4.54 9.67
N ILE A 55 1.05 -3.78 10.38
CA ILE A 55 1.91 -4.32 11.42
C ILE A 55 1.51 -3.80 12.78
N GLU A 56 1.76 -4.60 13.80
CA GLU A 56 1.64 -4.25 15.21
C GLU A 56 2.96 -4.53 15.91
N ILE A 57 3.44 -3.58 16.70
CA ILE A 57 4.66 -3.74 17.51
C ILE A 57 4.40 -3.35 18.95
N THR A 58 4.97 -4.11 19.88
CA THR A 58 5.10 -3.70 21.27
C THR A 58 6.41 -2.92 21.44
N PRO A 59 6.38 -1.59 21.60
CA PRO A 59 7.61 -0.83 21.82
C PRO A 59 8.22 -1.17 23.20
N PRO A 60 9.57 -1.15 23.33
CA PRO A 60 10.25 -1.60 24.55
C PRO A 60 10.26 -0.51 25.63
N ILE A 61 9.08 -0.10 26.10
CA ILE A 61 8.91 0.98 27.09
C ILE A 61 9.33 0.50 28.48
N LYS A 62 10.15 1.30 29.16
CA LYS A 62 10.55 1.16 30.57
C LYS A 62 9.51 1.79 31.50
N ALA A 63 9.58 1.43 32.78
CA ALA A 63 8.69 1.97 33.82
C ALA A 63 8.77 3.51 33.97
N ASP A 64 9.88 4.12 33.57
CA ASP A 64 10.10 5.57 33.59
C ASP A 64 9.60 6.28 32.30
N GLY A 65 8.98 5.55 31.37
CA GLY A 65 8.48 6.07 30.09
C GLY A 65 9.55 6.21 29.00
N THR A 66 10.80 5.82 29.27
CA THR A 66 11.86 5.76 28.25
C THR A 66 11.85 4.42 27.50
N TYR A 67 12.68 4.26 26.47
CA TYR A 67 12.73 3.04 25.67
C TYR A 67 14.03 2.27 25.94
N THR A 68 13.97 0.95 26.03
CA THR A 68 15.16 0.10 26.15
C THR A 68 15.89 0.05 24.82
N LEU A 69 17.14 0.51 24.81
CA LEU A 69 18.07 0.35 23.70
C LEU A 69 18.80 -0.99 23.88
N GLY A 70 18.86 -1.80 22.82
CA GLY A 70 19.61 -3.06 22.82
C GLY A 70 21.12 -2.83 22.80
N ASP A 71 21.88 -3.89 23.08
CA ASP A 71 23.35 -3.87 23.10
C ASP A 71 23.98 -3.59 21.73
N ASP A 72 23.19 -3.69 20.66
CA ASP A 72 23.54 -3.40 19.27
C ASP A 72 23.18 -1.97 18.84
N ASP A 73 22.90 -1.09 19.80
CA ASP A 73 22.43 0.29 19.59
C ASP A 73 21.13 0.38 18.75
N ARG A 74 20.29 -0.66 18.77
CA ARG A 74 18.97 -0.66 18.12
C ARG A 74 17.84 -0.72 19.14
N TYR A 75 16.75 -0.03 18.85
CA TYR A 75 15.51 -0.26 19.57
C TYR A 75 14.79 -1.47 18.96
N GLY A 76 14.31 -2.36 19.83
CA GLY A 76 13.37 -3.41 19.44
C GLY A 76 11.96 -2.86 19.20
N PRO A 77 10.98 -3.74 18.93
CA PRO A 77 11.13 -5.20 18.94
C PRO A 77 11.80 -5.74 17.66
N SER A 78 12.37 -6.93 17.71
CA SER A 78 12.88 -7.63 16.52
C SER A 78 11.76 -8.28 15.72
N GLU A 79 10.74 -8.77 16.43
CA GLU A 79 9.56 -9.44 15.87
C GLU A 79 8.32 -8.58 16.01
N LEU A 80 7.37 -8.76 15.09
CA LEU A 80 6.07 -8.11 15.15
C LEU A 80 5.17 -8.83 16.17
N SER A 81 4.36 -8.07 16.91
CA SER A 81 3.33 -8.63 17.78
C SER A 81 2.18 -9.23 16.96
N TRP A 82 1.90 -8.63 15.79
CA TRP A 82 0.93 -9.12 14.82
C TRP A 82 1.21 -8.51 13.44
N GLU A 83 0.84 -9.24 12.38
CA GLU A 83 0.84 -8.74 11.02
C GLU A 83 -0.40 -9.21 10.27
N TYR A 84 -0.95 -8.35 9.44
CA TYR A 84 -1.85 -8.73 8.35
C TYR A 84 -1.24 -8.35 7.00
N ALA A 85 -1.18 -9.33 6.11
CA ALA A 85 -1.01 -9.17 4.68
C ALA A 85 -2.03 -10.06 3.98
N ALA A 86 -2.45 -9.70 2.76
CA ALA A 86 -3.28 -10.61 1.98
C ALA A 86 -2.52 -11.90 1.66
N GLU A 87 -3.23 -13.03 1.63
CA GLU A 87 -2.66 -14.33 1.26
C GLU A 87 -2.01 -14.26 -0.13
N SER A 88 -2.74 -13.69 -1.10
CA SER A 88 -2.19 -13.24 -2.36
C SER A 88 -1.73 -11.79 -2.21
N LYS A 89 -0.41 -11.61 -2.04
CA LYS A 89 0.23 -10.31 -1.82
C LYS A 89 -0.24 -9.18 -2.76
N PRO A 90 -0.45 -9.39 -4.08
CA PRO A 90 -0.95 -8.33 -4.96
C PRO A 90 -2.39 -7.86 -4.68
N GLU A 91 -3.20 -8.63 -3.94
CA GLU A 91 -4.60 -8.28 -3.63
C GLU A 91 -4.72 -7.20 -2.55
N PHE A 92 -3.61 -6.84 -1.89
CA PHE A 92 -3.56 -5.75 -0.93
C PHE A 92 -2.29 -4.93 -1.14
N PHE A 93 -2.45 -3.81 -1.83
CA PHE A 93 -1.35 -2.89 -2.08
C PHE A 93 -1.85 -1.46 -2.26
N SER A 94 -1.36 -0.57 -1.40
CA SER A 94 -1.49 0.87 -1.55
C SER A 94 -0.09 1.48 -1.54
N SER A 95 0.33 2.09 -2.65
CA SER A 95 1.67 2.66 -2.79
C SER A 95 1.89 3.96 -2.01
N PHE A 96 0.82 4.63 -1.57
CA PHE A 96 0.85 5.84 -0.75
C PHE A 96 -0.37 5.90 0.16
N ILE A 97 -0.38 6.88 1.08
CA ILE A 97 -1.47 7.15 2.06
C ILE A 97 -1.91 5.87 2.78
N SER A 98 -3.13 5.79 3.27
CA SER A 98 -3.71 4.63 3.99
C SER A 98 -3.57 4.70 5.51
N GLY A 99 -4.34 3.82 6.17
CA GLY A 99 -4.34 3.74 7.61
C GLY A 99 -5.03 2.51 8.16
N ALA A 100 -4.81 2.25 9.45
CA ALA A 100 -5.40 1.13 10.15
C ALA A 100 -5.80 1.51 11.58
N THR A 101 -6.88 0.90 12.08
CA THR A 101 -7.41 1.17 13.42
C THR A 101 -7.88 -0.14 14.04
N ARG A 102 -7.34 -0.48 15.22
CA ARG A 102 -7.89 -1.54 16.05
C ARG A 102 -9.30 -1.17 16.55
N LEU A 103 -10.23 -2.10 16.52
CA LEU A 103 -11.61 -1.93 16.99
C LEU A 103 -11.86 -2.65 18.32
N PRO A 104 -12.91 -2.27 19.09
CA PRO A 104 -13.27 -2.91 20.36
C PRO A 104 -13.54 -4.41 20.30
N ASN A 105 -14.05 -4.91 19.17
CA ASN A 105 -14.29 -6.33 18.96
C ASN A 105 -13.03 -7.13 18.59
N GLY A 106 -11.86 -6.48 18.55
CA GLY A 106 -10.58 -7.08 18.17
C GLY A 106 -10.29 -7.11 16.68
N ASN A 107 -11.24 -6.72 15.82
CA ASN A 107 -10.97 -6.54 14.40
C ASN A 107 -10.06 -5.33 14.16
N THR A 108 -9.45 -5.30 12.98
CA THR A 108 -8.70 -4.15 12.49
C THR A 108 -9.43 -3.58 11.27
N PHE A 109 -9.85 -2.32 11.36
CA PHE A 109 -10.41 -1.55 10.25
C PHE A 109 -9.29 -0.91 9.46
N ILE A 110 -9.27 -1.15 8.15
CA ILE A 110 -8.20 -0.78 7.23
C ILE A 110 -8.77 0.13 6.16
N CYS A 111 -8.07 1.23 5.90
CA CYS A 111 -8.30 2.15 4.80
C CYS A 111 -7.15 1.98 3.80
N GLU A 112 -7.37 1.25 2.71
CA GLU A 112 -6.46 1.17 1.58
C GLU A 112 -6.65 2.42 0.72
N GLY A 113 -5.86 3.44 1.03
CA GLY A 113 -6.15 4.81 0.63
C GLY A 113 -5.99 5.04 -0.88
N ALA A 114 -5.00 4.44 -1.54
CA ALA A 114 -4.79 4.63 -2.98
C ALA A 114 -5.94 4.08 -3.82
N THR A 115 -6.64 3.05 -3.33
CA THR A 115 -7.75 2.40 -4.04
C THR A 115 -9.13 2.89 -3.58
N GLY A 116 -9.19 3.58 -2.45
CA GLY A 116 -10.44 3.95 -1.81
C GLY A 116 -11.18 2.76 -1.18
N ARG A 117 -10.54 1.59 -1.04
CA ARG A 117 -11.13 0.41 -0.40
C ARG A 117 -10.99 0.51 1.12
N PHE A 118 -12.07 0.20 1.82
CA PHE A 118 -12.10 -0.02 3.25
C PHE A 118 -12.45 -1.48 3.52
N PHE A 119 -11.83 -2.07 4.53
CA PHE A 119 -12.18 -3.43 4.92
C PHE A 119 -11.83 -3.68 6.38
N GLU A 120 -12.47 -4.69 6.96
CA GLU A 120 -12.21 -5.15 8.32
C GLU A 120 -11.70 -6.57 8.27
N VAL A 121 -10.60 -6.79 8.98
CA VAL A 121 -10.05 -8.12 9.20
C VAL A 121 -10.25 -8.51 10.65
N ASN A 122 -10.60 -9.76 10.91
CA ASN A 122 -10.57 -10.31 12.26
C ASN A 122 -9.12 -10.65 12.68
N SER A 123 -8.92 -11.09 13.93
CA SER A 123 -7.58 -11.41 14.44
C SER A 123 -6.87 -12.57 13.73
N ARG A 124 -7.60 -13.38 12.95
CA ARG A 124 -7.05 -14.47 12.13
C ARG A 124 -6.65 -14.00 10.73
N GLY A 125 -7.00 -12.77 10.35
CA GLY A 125 -6.77 -12.21 9.02
C GLY A 125 -7.94 -12.40 8.04
N ASP A 126 -9.07 -12.98 8.46
CA ASP A 126 -10.21 -13.10 7.55
C ASP A 126 -10.87 -11.73 7.35
N ILE A 127 -11.12 -11.35 6.09
CA ILE A 127 -11.93 -10.17 5.76
C ILE A 127 -13.39 -10.46 6.14
N VAL A 128 -13.94 -9.69 7.07
CA VAL A 128 -15.32 -9.85 7.57
C VAL A 128 -16.27 -8.76 7.10
N TRP A 129 -15.74 -7.69 6.52
CA TRP A 129 -16.49 -6.60 5.90
C TRP A 129 -15.59 -5.84 4.92
N GLN A 130 -16.16 -5.32 3.84
CA GLN A 130 -15.45 -4.43 2.92
C GLN A 130 -16.40 -3.49 2.18
N HIS A 131 -15.88 -2.35 1.77
CA HIS A 131 -16.58 -1.31 1.03
C HIS A 131 -15.58 -0.55 0.15
N ILE A 132 -16.03 0.00 -0.97
CA ILE A 132 -15.23 0.96 -1.74
C ILE A 132 -15.90 2.32 -1.69
N ASN A 133 -15.09 3.35 -1.45
CA ASN A 133 -15.50 4.71 -1.68
C ASN A 133 -15.91 4.92 -3.14
N ILE A 134 -17.21 5.09 -3.35
CA ILE A 134 -17.82 5.40 -4.65
C ILE A 134 -17.85 6.90 -4.95
N TYR A 135 -17.40 7.74 -4.02
CA TYR A 135 -17.34 9.19 -4.17
C TYR A 135 -15.92 9.60 -4.53
N GLY A 136 -15.70 9.96 -5.80
CA GLY A 136 -14.43 10.52 -6.24
C GLY A 136 -14.13 11.88 -5.60
N GLY A 137 -12.86 12.27 -5.57
CA GLY A 137 -12.39 13.56 -5.03
C GLY A 137 -12.80 14.79 -5.84
N GLU A 138 -13.53 14.63 -6.95
CA GLU A 138 -14.07 15.73 -7.74
C GLU A 138 -15.46 16.11 -7.21
N LEU A 139 -15.57 17.34 -6.71
CA LEU A 139 -16.86 18.01 -6.55
C LEU A 139 -17.32 18.51 -7.93
N ASP A 140 -18.62 18.46 -8.21
CA ASP A 140 -19.16 19.13 -9.40
C ASP A 140 -18.97 20.66 -9.30
N GLN A 141 -19.31 21.40 -10.37
CA GLN A 141 -19.18 22.87 -10.40
C GLN A 141 -20.00 23.58 -9.29
N ASP A 142 -20.96 22.88 -8.67
CA ASP A 142 -21.80 23.37 -7.58
C ASP A 142 -21.29 22.90 -6.20
N GLY A 143 -20.14 22.24 -6.11
CA GLY A 143 -19.57 21.76 -4.86
C GLY A 143 -20.24 20.49 -4.32
N ARG A 144 -21.04 19.78 -5.12
CA ARG A 144 -21.69 18.52 -4.70
C ARG A 144 -20.74 17.35 -4.94
N PRO A 145 -20.73 16.33 -4.05
CA PRO A 145 -20.08 15.07 -4.36
C PRO A 145 -20.61 14.53 -5.69
N ASN A 146 -19.72 14.08 -6.58
CA ASN A 146 -20.13 13.41 -7.80
C ASN A 146 -21.16 12.31 -7.47
N ASP A 147 -22.29 12.31 -8.19
CA ASP A 147 -23.31 11.27 -8.08
C ASP A 147 -22.61 9.90 -8.23
N PRO A 148 -22.68 9.02 -7.22
CA PRO A 148 -21.91 7.78 -7.22
C PRO A 148 -22.29 6.84 -8.37
N VAL A 149 -23.53 6.91 -8.85
CA VAL A 149 -23.99 6.14 -10.02
C VAL A 149 -23.41 6.74 -11.29
N ARG A 150 -23.44 8.07 -11.43
CA ARG A 150 -22.86 8.76 -12.59
C ARG A 150 -21.33 8.64 -12.64
N ALA A 151 -20.66 8.70 -11.50
CA ALA A 151 -19.22 8.51 -11.37
C ALA A 151 -18.83 7.08 -11.76
N ALA A 152 -19.51 6.08 -11.22
CA ALA A 152 -19.31 4.69 -11.61
C ALA A 152 -19.55 4.50 -13.12
N GLU A 153 -20.66 4.99 -13.67
CA GLU A 153 -20.96 4.88 -15.10
C GLU A 153 -19.94 5.60 -16.01
N GLN A 154 -19.45 6.78 -15.62
CA GLN A 154 -18.44 7.52 -16.38
C GLN A 154 -17.08 6.79 -16.34
N LEU A 155 -16.72 6.23 -15.18
CA LEU A 155 -15.52 5.41 -14.99
C LEU A 155 -15.54 4.13 -15.85
N PHE A 156 -16.72 3.58 -16.17
CA PHE A 156 -16.87 2.42 -17.05
C PHE A 156 -17.02 2.77 -18.54
N LYS A 157 -17.35 4.02 -18.90
CA LYS A 157 -17.57 4.46 -20.29
C LYS A 157 -16.32 4.96 -20.98
N GLU A 158 -15.38 5.54 -20.24
CA GLU A 158 -14.14 6.09 -20.78
C GLU A 158 -12.98 5.21 -20.30
N GLU A 159 -12.51 4.28 -21.14
CA GLU A 159 -11.40 3.32 -20.90
C GLU A 159 -10.03 3.97 -20.58
N LYS A 160 -9.97 5.14 -19.93
CA LYS A 160 -8.77 5.97 -19.89
C LYS A 160 -8.21 6.31 -18.52
N LYS A 161 -8.82 5.90 -17.41
CA LYS A 161 -8.17 5.90 -16.08
C LYS A 161 -8.77 4.80 -15.21
N SER A 162 -7.94 4.05 -14.47
CA SER A 162 -8.48 3.00 -13.61
C SER A 162 -9.35 3.62 -12.51
N PHE A 163 -10.51 3.01 -12.25
CA PHE A 163 -11.47 3.38 -11.18
C PHE A 163 -10.81 3.63 -9.81
N VAL A 164 -9.64 3.05 -9.60
CA VAL A 164 -8.78 3.13 -8.41
C VAL A 164 -8.17 4.54 -8.21
N GLU A 165 -7.84 5.27 -9.28
CA GLU A 165 -7.06 6.52 -9.17
C GLU A 165 -7.86 7.74 -8.68
N ASN A 166 -9.19 7.74 -8.81
CA ASN A 166 -10.04 8.90 -8.50
C ASN A 166 -10.74 8.84 -7.13
N ASN A 167 -10.64 7.72 -6.43
CA ASN A 167 -11.32 7.48 -5.14
C ASN A 167 -10.36 7.54 -3.94
N ALA A 168 -9.17 8.11 -4.15
CA ALA A 168 -8.12 8.16 -3.16
C ALA A 168 -8.56 8.87 -1.87
N LEU A 169 -8.25 8.26 -0.73
CA LEU A 169 -8.61 8.78 0.60
C LEU A 169 -7.43 8.68 1.55
N PHE A 170 -7.14 9.78 2.25
CA PHE A 170 -6.02 9.82 3.19
C PHE A 170 -6.22 8.91 4.39
N ARG A 171 -7.43 8.88 4.94
CA ARG A 171 -7.78 8.15 6.17
C ARG A 171 -9.28 7.94 6.23
N ALA A 172 -9.69 6.85 6.88
CA ALA A 172 -11.04 6.66 7.37
C ALA A 172 -11.05 6.39 8.88
N THR A 173 -12.13 6.83 9.53
CA THR A 173 -12.41 6.58 10.95
C THR A 173 -13.80 5.97 11.03
N LYS A 174 -13.89 4.76 11.60
CA LYS A 174 -15.17 4.12 11.86
C LYS A 174 -15.77 4.69 13.15
N ILE A 175 -16.95 5.29 13.04
CA ILE A 175 -17.74 5.76 14.19
C ILE A 175 -18.63 4.60 14.63
N MET A 176 -18.49 4.17 15.88
CA MET A 176 -19.26 3.06 16.45
C MET A 176 -20.64 3.53 16.89
N LEU A 177 -21.65 2.64 16.89
CA LEU A 177 -23.05 3.01 17.18
C LEU A 177 -23.27 3.56 18.59
N ASP A 178 -22.37 3.26 19.53
CA ASP A 178 -22.35 3.77 20.89
C ASP A 178 -21.61 5.11 21.04
N ASP A 179 -21.05 5.66 19.95
CA ASP A 179 -20.40 6.97 19.95
C ASP A 179 -21.41 8.07 20.36
N PRO A 180 -21.08 8.95 21.33
CA PRO A 180 -21.99 9.99 21.80
C PRO A 180 -22.57 10.90 20.71
N ALA A 181 -21.88 11.05 19.57
CA ALA A 181 -22.35 11.84 18.45
C ALA A 181 -23.59 11.23 17.77
N ILE A 182 -23.76 9.91 17.82
CA ILE A 182 -24.83 9.17 17.14
C ILE A 182 -25.68 8.28 18.05
N ALA A 183 -25.26 7.97 19.28
CA ALA A 183 -25.94 7.05 20.20
C ALA A 183 -27.40 7.42 20.54
N LYS A 184 -27.80 8.68 20.32
CA LYS A 184 -29.17 9.18 20.53
C LYS A 184 -29.92 9.49 19.23
N ARG A 185 -29.41 9.03 18.09
CA ARG A 185 -29.99 9.26 16.76
C ARG A 185 -30.55 7.94 16.23
N SER A 186 -31.68 8.00 15.53
CA SER A 186 -32.10 6.90 14.66
C SER A 186 -31.28 6.99 13.38
N LEU A 187 -30.59 5.91 13.03
CA LEU A 187 -29.84 5.83 11.77
C LEU A 187 -30.64 4.94 10.83
N GLU A 188 -31.25 5.57 9.83
CA GLU A 188 -31.83 4.86 8.69
C GLU A 188 -30.75 4.74 7.61
N PRO A 189 -30.43 3.52 7.13
CA PRO A 189 -29.53 3.36 6.00
C PRO A 189 -30.06 4.18 4.81
N LEU A 190 -29.16 4.82 4.06
CA LEU A 190 -29.53 5.44 2.79
C LEU A 190 -30.14 4.37 1.86
N ALA A 191 -31.27 4.69 1.25
CA ALA A 191 -31.76 3.96 0.08
C ALA A 191 -31.12 4.62 -1.16
N GLU A 192 -30.33 3.94 -1.97
CA GLU A 192 -29.86 2.54 -1.95
C GLU A 192 -28.53 2.39 -1.20
N GLN A 193 -28.27 1.22 -0.61
CA GLN A 193 -26.95 0.91 -0.06
C GLN A 193 -25.94 0.73 -1.20
N PRO A 194 -24.68 1.18 -1.04
CA PRO A 194 -23.63 0.88 -2.01
C PRO A 194 -23.51 -0.62 -2.26
N ILE A 195 -23.38 -1.00 -3.53
CA ILE A 195 -23.19 -2.41 -3.91
C ILE A 195 -21.91 -2.94 -3.23
N PRO A 196 -21.97 -4.09 -2.53
CA PRO A 196 -20.78 -4.70 -1.94
C PRO A 196 -19.68 -4.92 -3.00
N PHE A 197 -18.43 -4.61 -2.65
CA PHE A 197 -17.29 -4.71 -3.58
C PHE A 197 -17.14 -6.11 -4.20
N SER A 198 -17.42 -7.18 -3.43
CA SER A 198 -17.39 -8.55 -3.95
C SER A 198 -18.27 -8.71 -5.18
N SER A 199 -19.46 -8.12 -5.19
CA SER A 199 -20.38 -8.22 -6.31
C SER A 199 -19.96 -7.38 -7.53
N LEU A 200 -19.25 -6.26 -7.32
CA LEU A 200 -18.68 -5.46 -8.40
C LEU A 200 -17.45 -6.14 -9.02
N VAL A 201 -16.59 -6.75 -8.19
CA VAL A 201 -15.42 -7.53 -8.63
C VAL A 201 -15.85 -8.80 -9.33
N GLU A 202 -16.81 -9.54 -8.80
CA GLU A 202 -17.33 -10.76 -9.44
C GLU A 202 -17.92 -10.43 -10.82
N ALA A 203 -18.76 -9.39 -10.90
CA ALA A 203 -19.32 -8.95 -12.17
C ALA A 203 -18.25 -8.51 -13.18
N GLU A 204 -17.21 -7.81 -12.72
CA GLU A 204 -16.12 -7.36 -13.59
C GLU A 204 -15.19 -8.50 -14.00
N LEU A 205 -14.87 -9.40 -13.07
CA LEU A 205 -14.09 -10.61 -13.33
C LEU A 205 -14.82 -11.52 -14.32
N ASP A 206 -16.14 -11.63 -14.22
CA ASP A 206 -16.96 -12.38 -15.15
C ASP A 206 -17.02 -11.72 -16.53
N LYS A 207 -17.09 -10.38 -16.62
CA LYS A 207 -16.94 -9.66 -17.89
C LYS A 207 -15.57 -9.87 -18.53
N LEU A 208 -14.49 -9.77 -17.74
CA LEU A 208 -13.12 -9.99 -18.24
C LEU A 208 -12.92 -11.43 -18.72
N LYS A 209 -13.45 -12.42 -18.00
CA LYS A 209 -13.46 -13.82 -18.43
C LYS A 209 -14.27 -14.02 -19.71
N ALA A 210 -15.43 -13.37 -19.84
CA ALA A 210 -16.25 -13.44 -21.05
C ALA A 210 -15.55 -12.79 -22.25
N ALA A 211 -14.93 -11.62 -22.07
CA ALA A 211 -14.15 -10.94 -23.11
C ALA A 211 -12.95 -11.77 -23.57
N ALA A 212 -12.21 -12.37 -22.63
CA ALA A 212 -11.10 -13.27 -22.93
C ALA A 212 -11.54 -14.55 -23.64
N ALA A 213 -12.74 -15.08 -23.36
CA ALA A 213 -13.30 -16.24 -24.06
C ALA A 213 -13.74 -15.92 -25.50
N THR A 214 -14.00 -14.65 -25.82
CA THR A 214 -14.38 -14.20 -27.17
C THR A 214 -13.19 -13.73 -28.02
N ALA A 215 -12.03 -13.51 -27.43
CA ALA A 215 -10.81 -13.19 -28.16
C ALA A 215 -10.20 -14.50 -28.72
N ALA A 216 -10.41 -14.76 -30.01
CA ALA A 216 -9.69 -15.82 -30.71
C ALA A 216 -8.17 -15.52 -30.67
N PRO A 217 -7.29 -16.53 -30.62
CA PRO A 217 -5.86 -16.29 -30.71
C PRO A 217 -5.56 -15.66 -32.07
N GLU A 218 -4.93 -14.48 -32.09
CA GLU A 218 -4.39 -13.91 -33.32
C GLU A 218 -3.33 -14.88 -33.86
N GLU A 219 -3.58 -15.43 -35.06
CA GLU A 219 -2.53 -16.13 -35.81
C GLU A 219 -1.46 -15.10 -36.20
N THR A 220 -0.29 -15.20 -35.57
CA THR A 220 0.93 -14.55 -36.06
C THR A 220 1.17 -14.93 -37.53
N PRO A 221 1.33 -13.97 -38.46
CA PRO A 221 1.68 -14.30 -39.83
C PRO A 221 3.06 -14.96 -39.85
N ALA A 222 3.17 -16.06 -40.58
CA ALA A 222 4.44 -16.72 -40.83
C ALA A 222 5.37 -15.77 -41.59
N ASP A 223 6.51 -15.44 -40.97
CA ASP A 223 7.60 -14.71 -41.58
C ASP A 223 8.29 -15.64 -42.59
N THR A 224 7.89 -15.56 -43.86
CA THR A 224 8.58 -16.19 -44.98
C THR A 224 9.36 -15.12 -45.72
N ASP A 225 10.57 -14.81 -45.25
CA ASP A 225 11.65 -14.33 -46.11
C ASP A 225 12.97 -14.90 -45.61
N ALA A 226 13.29 -16.07 -46.15
CA ALA A 226 14.62 -16.66 -46.10
C ALA A 226 15.39 -16.24 -47.35
N GLU A 227 16.50 -15.52 -47.18
CA GLU A 227 17.58 -15.47 -48.17
C GLU A 227 18.96 -15.32 -47.47
N PRO A 228 20.05 -15.74 -48.14
CA PRO A 228 20.87 -16.85 -47.63
C PRO A 228 22.18 -16.43 -46.95
N ALA A 229 22.73 -17.37 -46.18
CA ALA A 229 24.07 -17.28 -45.62
C ALA A 229 25.14 -17.23 -46.72
N THR A 230 26.01 -16.22 -46.65
CA THR A 230 27.33 -16.27 -47.27
C THR A 230 28.41 -16.01 -46.24
N ASP A 231 29.33 -16.97 -46.21
CA ASP A 231 30.48 -17.16 -45.35
C ASP A 231 31.59 -16.12 -45.60
N ALA A 232 32.50 -16.03 -44.62
CA ALA A 232 33.91 -15.65 -44.69
C ALA A 232 34.40 -14.38 -43.94
N GLN A 233 35.35 -14.69 -43.04
CA GLN A 233 36.58 -13.97 -42.69
C GLN A 233 36.67 -13.16 -41.38
N ASN A 234 37.17 -13.89 -40.38
CA ASN A 234 38.01 -13.42 -39.29
C ASN A 234 39.37 -12.90 -39.82
N LYS A 235 39.79 -11.66 -39.45
CA LYS A 235 41.20 -11.28 -39.18
C LYS A 235 41.36 -9.84 -38.63
N THR A 236 41.78 -9.77 -37.36
CA THR A 236 42.92 -9.01 -36.78
C THR A 236 43.04 -7.48 -36.94
N SER A 237 43.10 -6.77 -35.79
CA SER A 237 44.22 -5.89 -35.31
C SER A 237 43.71 -5.05 -34.11
N SER A 238 44.23 -5.16 -32.87
CA SER A 238 45.55 -4.76 -32.33
C SER A 238 45.78 -3.24 -32.25
N SER A 239 45.67 -2.69 -31.04
CA SER A 239 46.60 -1.74 -30.35
C SER A 239 45.83 -1.08 -29.21
N ASP A 240 46.07 -1.42 -27.94
CA ASP A 240 47.22 -1.13 -27.07
C ASP A 240 47.34 0.32 -26.58
N ASN A 241 47.62 0.36 -25.27
CA ASN A 241 48.22 1.39 -24.42
C ASN A 241 47.32 2.52 -23.89
N ALA A 242 47.05 2.52 -22.58
CA ALA A 242 47.95 2.88 -21.44
C ALA A 242 47.82 4.40 -21.20
N GLU A 243 47.84 4.98 -20.02
CA GLU A 243 48.06 4.62 -18.61
C GLU A 243 47.63 5.91 -17.85
N SER A 244 47.14 5.85 -16.61
CA SER A 244 47.79 6.45 -15.41
C SER A 244 47.79 8.00 -15.39
N THR A 245 47.41 8.78 -14.36
CA THR A 245 47.50 8.63 -12.90
C THR A 245 46.99 9.94 -12.25
N THR A 246 46.41 9.88 -11.04
CA THR A 246 46.56 10.75 -9.82
C THR A 246 46.70 12.28 -9.96
N GLU A 247 46.36 13.19 -9.04
CA GLU A 247 45.70 13.32 -7.72
C GLU A 247 45.77 14.84 -7.37
N GLN A 248 45.18 15.24 -6.23
CA GLN A 248 45.43 16.46 -5.42
C GLN A 248 44.71 17.76 -5.87
N SER A 249 43.75 18.27 -5.08
CA SER A 249 43.86 19.01 -3.80
C SER A 249 44.39 20.44 -3.97
N THR A 250 43.57 21.45 -3.61
CA THR A 250 43.88 22.47 -2.58
C THR A 250 42.70 23.44 -2.37
N ASP A 251 42.54 23.82 -1.10
CA ASP A 251 41.69 24.85 -0.50
C ASP A 251 41.99 26.31 -0.92
N GLU A 252 40.94 27.15 -0.77
CA GLU A 252 40.88 28.57 -0.32
C GLU A 252 41.45 29.76 -1.17
N PRO A 253 41.14 31.06 -0.86
CA PRO A 253 39.85 31.70 -0.54
C PRO A 253 39.69 33.13 -1.16
N GLY A 254 38.54 33.80 -0.93
CA GLY A 254 38.35 35.26 -1.10
C GLY A 254 36.95 35.61 -1.60
N LYS A 255 36.16 36.52 -1.02
CA LYS A 255 36.44 37.73 -0.23
C LYS A 255 35.19 38.09 0.59
#